data_AF-A0A2V9LVW9-F1
#
_entry.id   AF-A0A2V9LVW9-F1
#
_cell.length_a   1.000
_cell.length_b   1.000
_cell.length_c   1.000
_cell.angle_alpha   90.00
_cell.angle_beta   90.00
_cell.angle_gamma   90.00
#
_symmetry.space_group_name_H-M   'P 1'
#
loop_
_entity.id
_entity.type
_entity.pdbx_description
1 polymer ?
#
loop_
_entity_poly.entity_id
_entity_poly.type
_entity_poly.pdbx_seq_one_letter_code
_entity_poly.pdbx_strand_id
1 'polypeptide(L)'
;MESLSEGGPLLGVLPAASFARGRLQLRAGDVLLACSDGILESRNSSDQEFGYERLEAQLRRAPTGSADGVLFSVLGAVQDFAVASELADDTSLVVVRRSNPQGNA
;
A
#
# COMPACT_ATOMS: atom_id res chain seq x y z
N MET A 1 12.14 0.77 -5.28
CA MET A 1 10.71 0.97 -5.04
C MET A 1 10.28 2.11 -5.94
N GLU A 2 9.15 1.98 -6.60
CA GLU A 2 8.62 2.97 -7.54
C GLU A 2 7.17 3.26 -7.13
N SER A 3 6.71 4.50 -7.30
CA SER A 3 5.35 4.93 -6.95
C SER A 3 4.63 5.42 -8.21
N LEU A 4 3.36 5.01 -8.36
CA LEU A 4 2.44 5.59 -9.34
C LEU A 4 1.72 6.75 -8.66
N SER A 5 2.09 7.97 -9.05
CA SER A 5 1.55 9.20 -8.47
C SER A 5 0.64 9.96 -9.43
N GLU A 6 0.54 9.52 -10.69
CA GLU A 6 -0.39 10.10 -11.65
C GLU A 6 -1.83 9.78 -11.28
N GLY A 7 -2.67 10.80 -11.32
CA GLY A 7 -4.09 10.68 -11.03
C GLY A 7 -4.83 11.97 -11.33
N GLY A 8 -5.74 12.33 -10.45
CA GLY A 8 -6.52 13.56 -10.53
C GLY A 8 -7.10 13.94 -9.17
N PRO A 9 -7.85 15.04 -9.11
CA PRO A 9 -8.52 15.47 -7.89
C PRO A 9 -9.60 14.47 -7.47
N LEU A 10 -10.13 14.62 -6.25
CA LEU A 10 -11.27 13.83 -5.77
C LEU A 10 -12.43 13.85 -6.79
N LEU A 11 -13.00 12.67 -7.03
CA LEU A 11 -14.09 12.50 -7.98
C LEU A 11 -15.32 13.32 -7.51
N GLY A 12 -15.95 14.05 -8.43
CA GLY A 12 -17.18 14.79 -8.16
C GLY A 12 -16.99 16.19 -7.53
N VAL A 13 -15.78 16.58 -7.13
CA VAL A 13 -15.53 17.91 -6.54
C VAL A 13 -15.41 19.01 -7.60
N LEU A 14 -14.82 18.69 -8.75
CA LEU A 14 -14.58 19.64 -9.83
C LEU A 14 -15.34 19.24 -11.10
N PRO A 15 -16.25 20.09 -11.63
CA PRO A 15 -17.10 19.77 -12.79
C PRO A 15 -16.35 19.38 -14.06
N ALA A 16 -15.11 19.84 -14.23
CA ALA A 16 -14.26 19.59 -15.40
C ALA A 16 -12.88 19.04 -14.99
N ALA A 17 -12.84 18.18 -13.97
CA ALA A 17 -11.61 17.50 -13.56
C ALA A 17 -11.02 16.66 -14.70
N SER A 18 -9.70 16.73 -14.85
CA SER A 18 -8.94 15.83 -15.72
C SER A 18 -8.18 14.83 -14.86
N PHE A 19 -8.13 13.57 -15.32
CA PHE A 19 -7.48 12.47 -14.63
C PHE A 19 -6.39 11.87 -15.52
N ALA A 20 -5.15 11.93 -15.07
CA ALA A 20 -4.02 11.28 -15.71
C ALA A 20 -3.96 9.78 -15.34
N ARG A 21 -3.42 8.96 -16.24
CA ARG A 21 -3.20 7.53 -16.00
C ARG A 21 -1.71 7.25 -15.88
N GLY A 22 -1.28 6.77 -14.72
CA GLY A 22 0.03 6.16 -14.53
C GLY A 22 0.08 4.75 -15.10
N ARG A 23 1.25 4.32 -15.56
CA ARG A 23 1.47 2.96 -16.07
C ARG A 23 2.86 2.49 -15.71
N LEU A 24 2.95 1.25 -15.22
CA LEU A 24 4.21 0.55 -15.06
C LEU A 24 4.06 -0.90 -15.50
N GLN A 25 5.18 -1.55 -15.79
CA GLN A 25 5.23 -2.97 -16.14
C GLN A 25 5.76 -3.76 -14.95
N LEU A 26 4.89 -4.51 -14.27
CA LEU A 26 5.32 -5.49 -13.27
C LEU A 26 6.09 -6.61 -13.97
N ARG A 27 7.23 -7.03 -13.44
CA ARG A 27 8.00 -8.22 -13.84
C ARG A 27 7.70 -9.38 -12.90
N ALA A 28 8.13 -10.58 -13.31
CA ALA A 28 7.96 -11.77 -12.49
C ALA A 28 8.68 -11.61 -11.13
N GLY A 29 7.96 -11.84 -10.04
CA GLY A 29 8.42 -11.60 -8.68
C GLY A 29 8.09 -10.21 -8.11
N ASP A 30 7.70 -9.24 -8.94
CA ASP A 30 7.36 -7.90 -8.48
C ASP A 30 6.05 -7.90 -7.67
N VAL A 31 5.98 -6.95 -6.72
CA VAL A 31 4.83 -6.72 -5.86
C VAL A 31 4.32 -5.30 -6.06
N LEU A 32 3.02 -5.17 -6.30
CA LEU A 32 2.28 -3.92 -6.29
C LEU A 32 1.45 -3.86 -5.00
N LEU A 33 1.55 -2.75 -4.30
CA LEU A 33 0.72 -2.44 -3.13
C LEU A 33 -0.11 -1.19 -3.42
N ALA A 34 -1.40 -1.25 -3.13
CA ALA A 34 -2.30 -0.12 -3.13
C ALA A 34 -3.01 -0.03 -1.77
N CYS A 35 -3.19 1.17 -1.25
CA CYS A 35 -3.84 1.40 0.04
C CYS A 35 -4.68 2.66 0.03
N SER A 36 -5.66 2.73 0.93
CA SER A 36 -6.27 4.01 1.33
C SER A 36 -5.35 4.78 2.27
N ASP A 37 -5.65 6.08 2.42
CA ASP A 37 -5.04 6.99 3.39
C ASP A 37 -5.14 6.48 4.82
N GLY A 38 -6.21 5.78 5.21
CA GLY A 38 -6.32 5.16 6.55
C GLY A 38 -5.11 4.29 6.96
N ILE A 39 -4.39 3.67 6.01
CA ILE A 39 -3.11 2.98 6.30
C ILE A 39 -2.01 3.97 6.71
N LEU A 40 -1.87 5.07 5.98
CA LEU A 40 -0.79 6.05 6.14
C LEU A 40 -1.05 6.98 7.33
N GLU A 41 -2.32 7.37 7.51
CA GLU A 41 -2.79 8.29 8.54
C GLU A 41 -3.04 7.59 9.88
N SER A 42 -2.91 6.26 9.95
CA SER A 42 -2.94 5.50 11.21
C SER A 42 -1.96 6.09 12.22
N ARG A 43 -2.43 6.40 13.43
CA ARG A 43 -1.68 7.15 14.45
C ARG A 43 -1.28 6.32 15.64
N ASN A 44 -0.12 6.61 16.20
CA ASN A 44 0.33 6.06 17.47
C ASN A 44 -0.16 6.90 18.67
N SER A 45 0.19 6.48 19.89
CA SER A 45 -0.17 7.18 21.15
C SER A 45 0.38 8.60 21.29
N SER A 46 1.38 8.95 20.47
CA SER A 46 1.99 10.29 20.43
C SER A 46 1.42 11.15 19.30
N ASP A 47 0.29 10.72 18.72
CA ASP A 47 -0.40 11.40 17.62
C ASP A 47 0.47 11.53 16.34
N GLN A 48 1.39 10.59 16.14
CA GLN A 48 2.24 10.53 14.94
C GLN A 48 1.65 9.55 13.94
N GLU A 49 1.56 9.97 12.68
CA GLU A 49 1.13 9.11 11.56
C GLU A 49 2.18 8.03 11.24
N PHE A 50 1.69 6.89 10.76
CA PHE A 50 2.53 5.80 10.27
C PHE A 50 3.41 6.29 9.11
N GLY A 51 2.76 6.89 8.11
CA GLY A 51 3.37 7.58 7.00
C GLY A 51 4.11 6.69 5.99
N TYR A 52 4.50 7.30 4.88
CA TYR A 52 5.19 6.61 3.78
C TYR A 52 6.52 5.99 4.21
N GLU A 53 7.34 6.70 5.00
CA GLU A 53 8.67 6.23 5.37
C GLU A 53 8.65 4.87 6.08
N ARG A 54 7.69 4.66 7.01
CA ARG A 54 7.51 3.38 7.71
C ARG A 54 6.95 2.31 6.79
N LEU A 55 6.00 2.67 5.92
CA LEU A 55 5.47 1.76 4.91
C LEU A 55 6.59 1.25 4.00
N GLU A 56 7.44 2.12 3.47
CA GLU A 56 8.56 1.71 2.63
C GLU A 56 9.56 0.84 3.39
N ALA A 57 9.87 1.21 4.63
CA ALA A 57 10.76 0.44 5.48
C ALA A 57 10.21 -0.97 5.75
N GLN A 58 8.89 -1.09 5.93
CA GLN A 58 8.22 -2.36 6.11
C GLN A 58 8.21 -3.19 4.83
N LEU A 59 7.92 -2.58 3.68
CA LEU A 59 7.95 -3.26 2.38
C LEU A 59 9.33 -3.81 2.04
N ARG A 60 10.41 -3.11 2.41
CA ARG A 60 11.78 -3.61 2.22
C ARG A 60 12.12 -4.86 3.02
N ARG A 61 11.42 -5.13 4.14
CA ARG A 61 11.64 -6.30 5.00
C ARG A 61 10.56 -7.38 4.86
N ALA A 62 9.47 -7.08 4.15
CA ALA A 62 8.35 -7.99 4.01
C ALA A 62 8.74 -9.25 3.21
N PRO A 63 8.16 -10.42 3.53
CA PRO A 63 8.40 -11.64 2.77
C PRO A 63 7.66 -11.58 1.43
N THR A 64 8.37 -11.16 0.38
CA THR A 64 7.84 -11.00 -1.00
C THR A 64 7.60 -12.32 -1.75
N GLY A 65 7.71 -13.46 -1.06
CA GLY A 65 7.43 -14.80 -1.62
C GLY A 65 5.96 -15.04 -1.94
N SER A 66 5.04 -14.34 -1.28
CA SER A 66 3.60 -14.39 -1.53
C SER A 66 2.95 -13.01 -1.34
N ALA A 67 1.78 -12.80 -1.96
CA ALA A 67 1.01 -11.56 -1.75
C ALA A 67 0.51 -11.47 -0.30
N ASP A 68 0.01 -12.58 0.25
CA ASP A 68 -0.47 -12.64 1.64
C ASP A 68 0.63 -12.35 2.65
N GLY A 69 1.85 -12.82 2.40
CA GLY A 69 3.00 -12.56 3.27
C GLY A 69 3.31 -11.06 3.37
N VAL A 70 3.23 -10.33 2.25
CA VAL A 70 3.39 -8.87 2.24
C VAL A 70 2.19 -8.18 2.89
N LEU A 71 0.97 -8.62 2.57
CA LEU A 71 -0.28 -8.07 3.12
C LEU A 71 -0.26 -8.10 4.66
N PHE A 72 -0.05 -9.28 5.25
CA PHE A 72 -0.03 -9.44 6.71
C PHE A 72 1.18 -8.78 7.36
N SER A 73 2.32 -8.73 6.68
CA SER A 73 3.50 -8.01 7.17
C SER A 73 3.25 -6.51 7.30
N VAL A 74 2.59 -5.90 6.31
CA VAL A 74 2.26 -4.46 6.36
C VAL A 74 1.14 -4.19 7.36
N LEU A 75 0.06 -4.98 7.33
CA LEU A 75 -1.07 -4.80 8.23
C LEU A 75 -0.66 -4.94 9.71
N GLY A 76 0.17 -5.94 10.03
CA GLY A 76 0.71 -6.12 11.38
C GLY A 76 1.55 -4.93 11.83
N ALA A 77 2.41 -4.39 10.96
CA ALA A 77 3.21 -3.22 11.30
C ALA A 77 2.38 -1.95 11.57
N VAL A 78 1.28 -1.76 10.83
CA VAL A 78 0.34 -0.66 11.08
C VAL A 78 -0.38 -0.84 12.42
N GLN A 79 -0.86 -2.05 12.70
CA GLN A 79 -1.55 -2.39 13.96
C GLN A 79 -0.63 -2.26 15.19
N ASP A 80 0.60 -2.76 15.08
CA ASP A 80 1.62 -2.65 16.13
C ASP A 80 1.97 -1.17 16.40
N PHE A 81 2.05 -0.36 15.33
CA PHE A 81 2.33 1.06 15.44
C PHE A 81 1.19 1.86 16.07
N ALA A 82 -0.07 1.52 15.74
CA ALA A 82 -1.24 2.19 16.28
C ALA A 82 -1.54 1.85 17.76
N VAL A 83 -0.78 0.93 18.39
CA VAL A 83 -0.87 0.58 19.83
C VAL A 83 -2.29 0.15 20.25
N ALA A 84 -3.02 -0.55 19.40
CA ALA A 84 -4.42 -0.92 19.63
C ALA A 84 -5.38 0.27 19.86
N SER A 85 -4.96 1.50 19.51
CA SER A 85 -5.91 2.56 19.20
C SER A 85 -6.76 2.08 18.03
N GLU A 86 -8.07 2.31 18.10
CA GLU A 86 -8.96 2.06 16.98
C GLU A 86 -8.36 2.73 15.74
N LEU A 87 -8.33 1.99 14.62
CA LEU A 87 -8.06 2.58 13.32
C LEU A 87 -9.06 3.73 13.16
N ALA A 88 -8.56 4.96 13.15
CA ALA A 88 -9.40 6.15 13.20
C ALA A 88 -10.23 6.33 11.92
N ASP A 89 -9.86 5.62 10.85
CA ASP A 89 -10.49 5.68 9.53
C ASP A 89 -10.54 4.29 8.86
N ASP A 90 -11.39 4.17 7.84
CA ASP A 90 -11.57 2.97 7.05
C ASP A 90 -10.26 2.59 6.32
N THR A 91 -9.80 1.38 6.58
CA THR A 91 -8.50 0.92 6.11
C THR A 91 -8.66 -0.12 5.01
N SER A 92 -8.10 0.16 3.83
CA SER A 92 -8.05 -0.77 2.70
C SER A 92 -6.61 -1.01 2.26
N LEU A 93 -6.24 -2.28 2.08
CA LEU A 93 -4.93 -2.70 1.60
C LEU A 93 -5.09 -3.80 0.54
N VAL A 94 -4.49 -3.59 -0.63
CA VAL A 94 -4.48 -4.55 -1.73
C VAL A 94 -3.05 -4.84 -2.11
N VAL A 95 -2.72 -6.13 -2.20
CA VAL A 95 -1.41 -6.59 -2.65
C VAL A 95 -1.57 -7.50 -3.85
N VAL A 96 -0.85 -7.20 -4.92
CA VAL A 96 -0.76 -8.02 -6.12
C VAL A 96 0.68 -8.43 -6.30
N ARG A 97 0.94 -9.73 -6.42
CA ARG A 97 2.25 -10.26 -6.76
C ARG A 97 2.20 -10.91 -8.13
N ARG A 98 3.09 -10.51 -9.04
CA ARG A 98 3.24 -11.20 -10.32
C ARG A 98 4.02 -12.49 -10.08
N SER A 99 3.37 -13.63 -10.24
CA SER A 99 4.04 -14.93 -10.15
C SER A 99 5.07 -15.10 -11.28
N ASN A 100 6.09 -15.92 -11.01
CA ASN A 100 6.91 -16.44 -12.09
C ASN A 100 6.03 -17.31 -12.99
N PRO A 101 6.22 -17.27 -14.32
CA PRO A 101 5.58 -18.25 -15.18
C PRO A 101 5.96 -19.64 -14.66
N GLN A 102 4.96 -20.45 -14.32
CA GLN A 102 5.20 -21.85 -14.00
C GLN A 102 5.72 -22.49 -15.28
N GLY A 103 6.97 -22.94 -15.26
CA GLY A 103 7.50 -23.74 -16.36
C GLY A 103 6.66 -25.01 -16.44
N ASN A 104 5.93 -25.19 -17.54
CA ASN A 104 5.47 -26.52 -17.92
C ASN A 104 6.74 -27.36 -18.15
N ALA A 105 7.01 -28.29 -17.25
CA ALA A 105 7.88 -29.43 -17.53
C ALA A 105 7.11 -30.46 -18.36
#